data_AF-A0A6J0L567-F1
#
_entry.id   AF-A0A6J0L567-F1
#
_cell.length_a   1.000
_cell.length_b   1.000
_cell.length_c   1.000
_cell.angle_alpha   90.00
_cell.angle_beta   90.00
_cell.angle_gamma   90.00
#
_symmetry.space_group_name_H-M   'P 1'
#
loop_
_entity.id
_entity.type
_entity.pdbx_description
1 polymer ?
#
loop_
_entity_poly.entity_id
_entity_poly.type
_entity_poly.pdbx_seq_one_letter_code
_entity_poly.pdbx_strand_id
1 'polypeptide(L)'
;MHLNFAKWIKKKVEMNELEEITDDLRCLALGPSEKVVKYTAYNVNGFKFRTVEREAELKTQNSGVYVAAETMSYASARDCNPRTGTVAYYGNLIEVIELNYYEVFKVVLFKCKWADTRTERGYKMDVYGHHRVNFSRLLHSGDNEEDEPYILASQVRMVYYVNDPSEKEWKIAVHVQPRDLYDMGDSNASDQVGEESDPGISVST
;
A
#
# COMPACT_ATOMS: atom_id res chain seq x y z
N MET A 1 18.16 2.80 -6.11
CA MET A 1 18.63 2.12 -4.89
C MET A 1 19.88 2.78 -4.31
N HIS A 2 19.83 3.23 -3.06
CA HIS A 2 21.00 3.75 -2.36
C HIS A 2 21.79 2.62 -1.67
N LEU A 3 22.48 1.79 -2.45
CA LEU A 3 23.40 0.74 -1.96
C LEU A 3 24.43 1.24 -0.94
N ASN A 4 24.68 2.55 -0.95
CA ASN A 4 25.63 3.22 -0.06
C ASN A 4 25.00 3.87 1.18
N PHE A 5 23.66 3.94 1.28
CA PHE A 5 23.02 4.64 2.40
C PHE A 5 23.34 3.99 3.75
N ALA A 6 23.24 2.66 3.85
CA ALA A 6 23.57 1.94 5.07
C ALA A 6 25.03 2.14 5.51
N LYS A 7 25.97 2.15 4.55
CA LYS A 7 27.38 2.46 4.82
C LYS A 7 27.58 3.92 5.23
N TRP A 8 26.86 4.83 4.58
CA TRP A 8 26.91 6.26 4.85
C TRP A 8 26.40 6.60 6.24
N ILE A 9 25.23 6.09 6.64
CA ILE A 9 24.65 6.36 7.97
C ILE A 9 25.53 5.78 9.08
N LYS A 10 26.07 4.57 8.89
CA LYS A 10 27.03 3.96 9.81
C LYS A 10 28.26 4.85 10.03
N LYS A 11 28.88 5.30 8.94
CA LYS A 11 30.04 6.19 9.01
C LYS A 11 29.71 7.51 9.72
N LYS A 12 28.55 8.11 9.43
CA LYS A 12 28.12 9.37 10.05
C LYS A 12 27.90 9.24 11.56
N VAL A 13 27.32 8.13 12.00
CA VAL A 13 27.12 7.82 13.43
C VAL A 13 28.45 7.55 14.13
N GLU A 14 29.36 6.79 13.52
CA GLU A 14 30.69 6.48 14.08
C GLU A 14 31.58 7.73 14.20
N MET A 15 31.48 8.66 13.25
CA MET A 15 32.24 9.91 13.27
C MET A 15 31.61 11.00 14.16
N ASN A 16 30.47 10.73 14.80
CA ASN A 16 29.73 11.66 15.64
C ASN A 16 29.40 12.99 14.93
N GLU A 17 29.17 12.93 13.61
CA GLU A 17 28.93 14.09 12.73
C GLU A 17 27.45 14.50 12.66
N LEU A 18 26.59 13.83 13.43
CA LEU A 18 25.16 14.13 13.54
C LEU A 18 24.89 14.73 14.92
N GLU A 19 24.15 15.83 14.96
CA GLU A 19 23.65 16.39 16.22
C GLU A 19 22.60 15.43 16.80
N GLU A 20 22.63 15.22 18.12
CA GLU A 20 21.65 14.39 18.86
C GLU A 20 21.49 12.94 18.39
N ILE A 21 22.58 12.17 18.41
CA ILE A 21 22.52 10.73 18.10
C ILE A 21 21.76 9.97 19.20
N THR A 22 20.55 9.52 18.88
CA THR A 22 19.74 8.64 19.72
C THR A 22 20.23 7.19 19.66
N ASP A 23 19.89 6.39 20.67
CA ASP A 23 20.24 4.96 20.69
C ASP A 23 19.54 4.18 19.58
N ASP A 24 18.33 4.59 19.18
CA ASP A 24 17.62 4.04 18.00
C ASP A 24 18.41 4.27 16.71
N LEU A 25 18.97 5.48 16.53
CA LEU A 25 19.78 5.81 15.36
C LEU A 25 21.08 5.01 15.31
N ARG A 26 21.71 4.76 16.47
CA ARG A 26 22.87 3.87 16.59
C ARG A 26 22.52 2.45 16.19
N CYS A 27 21.40 1.93 16.68
CA CYS A 27 20.94 0.59 16.34
C CYS A 27 20.59 0.47 14.86
N LEU A 28 19.91 1.46 14.29
CA LEU A 28 19.62 1.49 12.86
C LEU A 28 20.90 1.48 12.00
N ALA A 29 21.93 2.22 12.43
CA ALA A 29 23.22 2.29 11.76
C ALA A 29 24.05 0.99 11.86
N LEU A 30 23.88 0.23 12.94
CA LEU A 30 24.46 -1.11 13.08
C LEU A 30 23.80 -2.13 12.14
N GLY A 31 22.51 -1.93 11.86
CA GLY A 31 21.69 -2.84 11.07
C GLY A 31 20.91 -3.84 11.93
N PRO A 32 20.02 -4.63 11.31
CA PRO A 32 19.25 -5.64 12.03
C PRO A 32 20.12 -6.82 12.44
N SER A 33 19.64 -7.59 13.41
CA SER A 33 20.20 -8.90 13.75
C SER A 33 20.23 -9.82 12.51
N GLU A 34 21.26 -10.65 12.40
CA GLU A 34 21.39 -11.66 11.33
C GLU A 34 20.26 -12.69 11.36
N LYS A 35 19.58 -12.83 12.51
CA LYS A 35 18.43 -13.72 12.67
C LYS A 35 17.14 -12.93 12.43
N VAL A 36 16.33 -13.45 11.53
CA VAL A 36 15.00 -12.92 11.24
C VAL A 36 13.92 -13.92 11.65
N VAL A 37 12.80 -13.41 12.13
CA VAL A 37 11.61 -14.22 12.44
C VAL A 37 10.66 -14.14 11.25
N LYS A 38 10.12 -15.29 10.84
CA LYS A 38 9.17 -15.38 9.72
C LYS A 38 7.79 -15.79 10.22
N TYR A 39 6.75 -15.16 9.67
CA TYR A 39 5.37 -15.47 9.99
C TYR A 39 4.57 -15.85 8.74
N THR A 40 3.63 -16.77 8.89
CA THR A 40 2.66 -17.13 7.84
C THR A 40 1.38 -16.29 7.90
N ALA A 41 1.20 -15.54 9.00
CA ALA A 41 0.08 -14.63 9.20
C ALA A 41 0.48 -13.51 10.17
N TYR A 42 -0.03 -12.30 9.97
CA TYR A 42 0.30 -11.14 10.78
C TYR A 42 -0.91 -10.21 10.94
N ASN A 43 -1.11 -9.67 12.14
CA ASN A 43 -2.21 -8.74 12.43
C ASN A 43 -1.68 -7.30 12.39
N VAL A 44 -2.25 -6.46 11.53
CA VAL A 44 -1.90 -5.03 11.43
C VAL A 44 -3.07 -4.24 10.86
N ASN A 45 -3.24 -2.98 11.29
CA ASN A 45 -4.29 -2.07 10.82
C ASN A 45 -5.71 -2.65 10.90
N GLY A 46 -6.01 -3.45 11.93
CA GLY A 46 -7.32 -4.08 12.11
C GLY A 46 -7.56 -5.30 11.21
N PHE A 47 -6.56 -5.75 10.45
CA PHE A 47 -6.65 -6.89 9.56
C PHE A 47 -5.69 -8.02 9.93
N LYS A 48 -6.10 -9.26 9.67
CA LYS A 48 -5.25 -10.45 9.75
C LYS A 48 -4.77 -10.84 8.35
N PHE A 49 -3.57 -10.41 7.98
CA PHE A 49 -2.94 -10.81 6.73
C PHE A 49 -2.43 -12.25 6.81
N ARG A 50 -2.46 -12.95 5.68
CA ARG A 50 -1.93 -14.32 5.54
C ARG A 50 -1.11 -14.43 4.28
N THR A 51 -0.07 -15.24 4.30
CA THR A 51 0.69 -15.53 3.09
C THR A 51 -0.19 -16.30 2.09
N VAL A 52 0.09 -16.14 0.79
CA VAL A 52 -0.61 -16.88 -0.27
C VAL A 52 -0.58 -18.39 -0.02
N GLU A 53 0.56 -18.92 0.43
CA GLU A 53 0.72 -20.33 0.77
C GLU A 53 -0.26 -20.76 1.87
N ARG A 54 -0.36 -19.98 2.96
CA ARG A 54 -1.27 -20.30 4.06
C ARG A 54 -2.73 -20.14 3.67
N GLU A 55 -3.02 -19.22 2.76
CA GLU A 55 -4.36 -18.99 2.24
C GLU A 55 -4.87 -20.14 1.35
N ALA A 56 -3.99 -20.81 0.60
CA ALA A 56 -4.38 -21.84 -0.37
C ALA A 56 -5.20 -23.00 0.23
N GLU A 57 -5.07 -23.24 1.53
CA GLU A 57 -5.80 -24.27 2.29
C GLU A 57 -7.14 -23.77 2.87
N LEU A 58 -7.49 -22.50 2.68
CA LEU A 58 -8.62 -21.83 3.32
C LEU A 58 -9.66 -21.36 2.30
N LYS A 59 -10.90 -21.19 2.77
CA LYS A 59 -11.98 -20.61 1.96
C LYS A 59 -11.94 -19.08 1.88
N THR A 60 -11.16 -18.43 2.76
CA THR A 60 -11.11 -16.97 2.91
C THR A 60 -9.80 -16.41 2.39
N GLN A 61 -9.86 -15.29 1.66
CA GLN A 61 -8.68 -14.62 1.11
C GLN A 61 -8.24 -13.41 1.93
N ASN A 62 -6.98 -13.44 2.40
CA ASN A 62 -6.39 -12.40 3.23
C ASN A 62 -4.92 -12.08 2.84
N SER A 63 -4.49 -12.48 1.64
CA SER A 63 -3.14 -12.25 1.12
C SER A 63 -3.02 -11.03 0.22
N GLY A 64 -4.11 -10.36 -0.14
CA GLY A 64 -4.04 -9.18 -0.99
C GLY A 64 -3.57 -7.94 -0.24
N VAL A 65 -2.62 -7.23 -0.85
CA VAL A 65 -1.93 -6.07 -0.31
C VAL A 65 -2.10 -4.89 -1.25
N TYR A 66 -2.42 -3.73 -0.69
CA TYR A 66 -2.50 -2.47 -1.40
C TYR A 66 -1.71 -1.38 -0.69
N VAL A 67 -1.03 -0.56 -1.50
CA VAL A 67 -0.31 0.63 -1.05
C VAL A 67 -0.59 1.77 -2.02
N ALA A 68 -0.89 2.94 -1.48
CA ALA A 68 -0.94 4.20 -2.22
C ALA A 68 0.27 5.03 -1.80
N ALA A 69 1.23 5.22 -2.71
CA ALA A 69 2.42 6.03 -2.47
C ALA A 69 2.24 7.40 -3.11
N GLU A 70 2.46 8.46 -2.34
CA GLU A 70 2.59 9.81 -2.90
C GLU A 70 3.98 9.93 -3.54
N THR A 71 4.02 10.23 -4.83
CA THR A 71 5.25 10.32 -5.61
C THR A 71 5.31 11.67 -6.29
N MET A 72 6.44 12.36 -6.12
CA MET A 72 6.73 13.58 -6.87
C MET A 72 7.35 13.20 -8.22
N SER A 73 6.77 13.71 -9.29
CA SER A 73 7.23 13.48 -10.67
C SER A 73 7.43 14.79 -11.40
N TYR A 74 8.33 14.80 -12.38
CA TYR A 74 8.63 15.97 -13.21
C TYR A 74 8.20 15.68 -14.65
N ALA A 75 7.65 16.68 -15.35
CA ALA A 75 7.25 16.47 -16.74
C ALA A 75 8.44 16.23 -17.68
N SER A 76 9.63 16.70 -17.29
CA SER A 76 10.89 16.42 -17.98
C SER A 76 12.09 16.67 -17.04
N ALA A 77 13.29 16.25 -17.46
CA ALA A 77 14.53 16.55 -16.72
C ALA A 77 14.85 18.05 -16.59
N ARG A 78 14.19 18.92 -17.36
CA ARG A 78 14.33 20.39 -17.30
C ARG A 78 13.20 21.06 -16.52
N ASP A 79 12.21 20.30 -16.09
CA ASP A 79 11.09 20.82 -15.33
C ASP A 79 11.51 20.94 -13.86
N CYS A 80 11.41 22.16 -13.31
CA CYS A 80 11.70 22.43 -11.90
C CYS A 80 10.44 22.43 -11.03
N ASN A 81 9.26 22.16 -11.61
CA ASN A 81 8.00 22.17 -10.89
C ASN A 81 7.47 20.74 -10.69
N PRO A 82 7.79 20.09 -9.56
CA PRO A 82 7.34 18.73 -9.32
C PRO A 82 5.82 18.68 -9.16
N ARG A 83 5.21 17.67 -9.76
CA ARG A 83 3.80 17.32 -9.52
C ARG A 83 3.74 16.11 -8.61
N THR A 84 3.00 16.24 -7.52
CA THR A 84 2.67 15.12 -6.64
C THR A 84 1.52 14.33 -7.27
N GLY A 85 1.74 13.04 -7.49
CA GLY A 85 0.72 12.09 -7.92
C GLY A 85 0.69 10.88 -7.00
N THR A 86 -0.48 10.27 -6.85
CA THR A 86 -0.62 9.03 -6.08
C THR A 86 -0.42 7.83 -7.00
N VAL A 87 0.54 6.97 -6.66
CA VAL A 87 0.81 5.72 -7.38
C VAL A 87 0.27 4.56 -6.56
N ALA A 88 -0.62 3.79 -7.17
CA ALA A 88 -1.21 2.61 -6.57
C ALA A 88 -0.37 1.36 -6.87
N TYR A 89 -0.09 0.57 -5.84
CA TYR A 89 0.56 -0.72 -5.92
C TYR A 89 -0.36 -1.80 -5.38
N TYR A 90 -0.54 -2.87 -6.16
CA TYR A 90 -1.34 -4.03 -5.82
C TYR A 90 -0.45 -5.26 -5.81
N GLY A 91 -0.52 -6.06 -4.75
CA GLY A 91 0.38 -7.19 -4.59
C GLY A 91 -0.23 -8.34 -3.81
N ASN A 92 0.41 -9.49 -3.90
CA ASN A 92 0.11 -10.64 -3.06
C ASN A 92 1.21 -10.84 -2.03
N LEU A 93 0.81 -11.02 -0.77
CA LEU A 93 1.69 -11.29 0.36
C LEU A 93 2.30 -12.69 0.26
N ILE A 94 3.60 -12.76 0.06
CA ILE A 94 4.35 -14.02 -0.02
C ILE A 94 4.92 -14.40 1.34
N GLU A 95 5.50 -13.43 2.04
CA GLU A 95 6.22 -13.69 3.28
C GLU A 95 6.12 -12.49 4.23
N VAL A 96 6.08 -12.76 5.54
CA VAL A 96 6.18 -11.74 6.57
C VAL A 96 7.48 -11.96 7.34
N ILE A 97 8.30 -10.92 7.44
CA ILE A 97 9.59 -10.96 8.12
C ILE A 97 9.63 -9.88 9.21
N GLU A 98 10.02 -10.27 10.42
CA GLU A 98 10.33 -9.36 11.52
C GLU A 98 11.85 -9.25 11.68
N LEU A 99 12.33 -8.02 11.50
CA LEU A 99 13.71 -7.61 11.74
C LEU A 99 13.83 -7.13 13.18
N ASN A 100 14.78 -7.71 13.92
CA ASN A 100 15.05 -7.34 15.31
C ASN A 100 16.34 -6.53 15.38
N TYR A 101 16.26 -5.30 15.90
CA TYR A 101 17.41 -4.43 16.13
C TYR A 101 17.90 -4.59 17.57
N TYR A 102 18.46 -5.77 17.87
CA TYR A 102 19.07 -6.10 19.16
C TYR A 102 18.17 -5.82 20.37
N GLU A 103 16.87 -6.14 20.26
CA GLU A 103 15.83 -5.91 21.28
C GLU A 103 15.52 -4.44 21.58
N VAL A 104 16.08 -3.49 20.83
CA VAL A 104 15.74 -2.06 20.98
C VAL A 104 14.40 -1.77 20.31
N PHE A 105 14.27 -2.16 19.04
CA PHE A 105 13.01 -2.10 18.31
C PHE A 105 12.91 -3.19 17.25
N LYS A 106 11.70 -3.39 16.75
CA LYS A 106 11.37 -4.40 15.76
C LYS A 106 10.67 -3.77 14.57
N VAL A 107 11.02 -4.21 13.37
CA VAL A 107 10.42 -3.74 12.12
C VAL A 107 9.84 -4.93 11.38
N VAL A 108 8.55 -4.86 11.04
CA VAL A 108 7.87 -5.92 10.30
C VAL A 108 7.70 -5.52 8.84
N LEU A 109 8.23 -6.36 7.95
CA LEU A 109 8.20 -6.20 6.51
C LEU A 109 7.35 -7.29 5.87
N PHE A 110 6.57 -6.90 4.87
CA PHE A 110 5.83 -7.80 4.00
C PHE A 110 6.58 -7.92 2.69
N LYS A 111 6.96 -9.14 2.31
CA LYS A 111 7.45 -9.45 0.96
C LYS A 111 6.25 -9.71 0.07
N CYS A 112 6.09 -8.88 -0.95
CA CYS A 112 4.97 -8.96 -1.88
C CYS A 112 5.44 -9.30 -3.29
N LYS A 113 4.57 -9.97 -4.05
CA LYS A 113 4.63 -9.96 -5.52
C LYS A 113 3.74 -8.84 -6.03
N TRP A 114 4.34 -7.77 -6.53
CA TRP A 114 3.61 -6.61 -7.05
C TRP A 114 3.22 -6.81 -8.51
N ALA A 115 1.96 -6.53 -8.85
CA ALA A 115 1.52 -6.41 -10.23
C ALA A 115 2.15 -5.15 -10.88
N ASP A 116 2.42 -5.21 -12.17
CA ASP A 116 2.90 -4.05 -12.93
C ASP A 116 1.77 -3.04 -13.14
N THR A 117 1.67 -2.06 -12.25
CA THR A 117 0.64 -1.00 -12.35
C THR A 117 1.04 0.14 -13.29
N ARG A 118 2.23 0.10 -13.89
CA ARG A 118 2.75 1.16 -14.77
C ARG A 118 2.25 1.04 -16.21
N THR A 119 1.76 -0.14 -16.59
CA THR A 119 1.30 -0.42 -17.95
C THR A 119 -0.17 -0.81 -17.96
N GLU A 120 -0.88 -0.44 -19.02
CA GLU A 120 -2.29 -0.84 -19.24
C GLU A 120 -2.47 -2.36 -19.35
N ARG A 121 -1.37 -3.11 -19.50
CA ARG A 121 -1.36 -4.58 -19.55
C ARG A 121 -1.38 -5.22 -18.16
N GLY A 122 -0.88 -4.52 -17.15
CA GLY A 122 -0.84 -5.00 -15.77
C GLY A 122 -1.89 -4.35 -14.86
N TYR A 123 -2.39 -3.17 -15.22
CA TYR A 123 -3.46 -2.47 -14.51
C TYR A 123 -4.37 -1.68 -15.45
N LYS A 124 -5.68 -1.79 -15.22
CA LYS A 124 -6.69 -0.95 -15.88
C LYS A 124 -7.88 -0.72 -14.95
N MET A 125 -8.58 0.39 -15.16
CA MET A 125 -9.87 0.64 -14.51
C MET A 125 -10.99 0.37 -15.51
N ASP A 126 -12.04 -0.34 -15.09
CA ASP A 126 -13.18 -0.55 -15.96
C ASP A 126 -14.17 0.62 -15.96
N VAL A 127 -15.15 0.56 -16.86
CA VAL A 127 -16.19 1.59 -17.02
C VAL A 127 -17.05 1.78 -15.77
N TYR A 128 -17.04 0.81 -14.84
CA TYR A 128 -17.77 0.85 -13.59
C TYR A 128 -16.89 1.31 -12.42
N GLY A 129 -15.63 1.69 -12.68
CA GLY A 129 -14.67 2.16 -11.68
C GLY A 129 -13.95 1.06 -10.92
N HIS A 130 -14.07 -0.22 -11.30
CA HIS A 130 -13.34 -1.28 -10.63
C HIS A 130 -11.87 -1.34 -11.07
N HIS A 131 -10.99 -1.51 -10.09
CA HIS A 131 -9.56 -1.70 -10.31
C HIS A 131 -9.29 -3.14 -10.77
N ARG A 132 -8.74 -3.32 -11.97
CA ARG A 132 -8.35 -4.62 -12.51
C ARG A 132 -6.84 -4.74 -12.54
N VAL A 133 -6.33 -5.84 -12.02
CA VAL A 133 -4.90 -6.14 -11.93
C VAL A 133 -4.60 -7.48 -12.58
N ASN A 134 -3.45 -7.57 -13.25
CA ASN A 134 -2.98 -8.80 -13.89
C ASN A 134 -1.66 -9.26 -13.26
N PHE A 135 -1.71 -10.34 -12.48
CA PHE A 135 -0.55 -10.90 -11.79
C PHE A 135 0.37 -11.75 -12.69
N SER A 136 -0.03 -12.00 -13.95
CA SER A 136 0.89 -12.57 -14.95
C SER A 136 1.94 -11.55 -15.42
N ARG A 137 1.72 -10.25 -15.12
CA ARG A 137 2.65 -9.15 -15.35
C ARG A 137 3.09 -8.60 -14.00
N LEU A 138 4.22 -9.12 -13.51
CA LEU A 138 4.80 -8.64 -12.26
C LEU A 138 5.72 -7.46 -12.52
N LEU A 139 5.73 -6.50 -11.58
CA LEU A 139 6.63 -5.35 -11.60
C LEU A 139 8.09 -5.78 -11.48
N HIS A 140 8.33 -6.91 -10.84
CA HIS A 140 9.64 -7.47 -10.55
C HIS A 140 9.56 -9.00 -10.44
N SER A 141 10.69 -9.69 -10.59
CA SER A 141 10.76 -11.15 -10.34
C SER A 141 10.71 -11.47 -8.84
N GLY A 142 11.25 -10.56 -8.01
CA GLY A 142 11.38 -10.71 -6.56
C GLY A 142 12.66 -11.44 -6.13
N ASP A 143 13.59 -11.61 -7.07
CA ASP A 143 14.81 -12.41 -6.96
C ASP A 143 16.08 -11.56 -7.09
N ASN A 144 15.98 -10.36 -7.67
CA ASN A 144 17.11 -9.44 -7.78
C ASN A 144 17.12 -8.45 -6.60
N GLU A 145 18.30 -7.95 -6.24
CA GLU A 145 18.44 -6.90 -5.22
C GLU A 145 17.74 -5.59 -5.64
N GLU A 146 17.57 -5.36 -6.95
CA GLU A 146 16.86 -4.20 -7.50
C GLU A 146 15.34 -4.34 -7.47
N ASP A 147 14.86 -5.57 -7.29
CA ASP A 147 13.46 -5.78 -7.00
C ASP A 147 13.26 -5.22 -5.58
N GLU A 148 12.36 -4.24 -5.41
CA GLU A 148 12.00 -3.69 -4.10
C GLU A 148 10.68 -4.36 -3.62
N PRO A 149 10.66 -5.68 -3.26
CA PRO A 149 9.43 -6.40 -2.97
C PRO A 149 8.90 -6.13 -1.55
N TYR A 150 9.69 -5.46 -0.70
CA TYR A 150 9.40 -5.29 0.71
C TYR A 150 8.65 -3.99 0.97
N ILE A 151 7.62 -4.07 1.80
CA ILE A 151 6.89 -2.92 2.32
C ILE A 151 6.74 -3.03 3.84
N LEU A 152 6.70 -1.90 4.54
CA LEU A 152 6.37 -1.89 5.96
C LEU A 152 4.94 -2.39 6.19
N ALA A 153 4.77 -3.34 7.10
CA ALA A 153 3.46 -3.88 7.44
C ALA A 153 2.46 -2.80 7.91
N SER A 154 2.95 -1.73 8.55
CA SER A 154 2.12 -0.61 9.00
C SER A 154 1.52 0.23 7.86
N GLN A 155 2.14 0.21 6.67
CA GLN A 155 1.70 1.02 5.53
C GLN A 155 0.69 0.31 4.64
N VAL A 156 0.48 -0.99 4.83
CA VAL A 156 -0.37 -1.78 3.95
C VAL A 156 -1.85 -1.65 4.29
N ARG A 157 -2.67 -1.71 3.25
CA ARG A 157 -4.12 -1.88 3.34
C ARG A 157 -4.51 -3.24 2.74
N MET A 158 -5.60 -3.81 3.22
CA MET A 158 -6.09 -5.10 2.75
C MET A 158 -6.98 -4.94 1.51
N VAL A 159 -6.71 -5.77 0.51
CA VAL A 159 -7.59 -5.97 -0.64
C VAL A 159 -7.84 -7.46 -0.83
N TYR A 160 -8.96 -7.82 -1.44
CA TYR A 160 -9.15 -9.15 -2.03
C TYR A 160 -9.32 -9.05 -3.53
N TYR A 161 -9.03 -10.15 -4.21
CA TYR A 161 -8.97 -10.28 -5.64
C TYR A 161 -10.04 -11.27 -6.11
N VAL A 162 -11.00 -10.76 -6.88
CA VAL A 162 -12.03 -11.58 -7.52
C VAL A 162 -11.62 -11.86 -8.96
N ASN A 163 -11.62 -13.11 -9.38
CA ASN A 163 -11.32 -13.46 -10.77
C ASN A 163 -12.40 -12.90 -11.70
N ASP A 164 -12.00 -12.26 -12.80
CA ASP A 164 -12.96 -11.84 -13.82
C ASP A 164 -13.47 -13.07 -14.60
N PRO A 165 -14.81 -13.26 -14.72
CA PRO A 165 -15.37 -14.42 -15.43
C PRO A 165 -15.11 -14.38 -16.94
N SER A 166 -14.90 -13.19 -17.51
CA SER A 166 -14.65 -12.96 -18.94
C SER A 166 -13.17 -13.05 -19.27
N GLU A 167 -12.30 -12.52 -18.41
CA GLU A 167 -10.85 -12.51 -18.60
C GLU A 167 -10.11 -13.17 -17.42
N LYS A 168 -9.84 -14.49 -17.49
CA LYS A 168 -9.28 -15.27 -16.37
C LYS A 168 -7.94 -14.78 -15.81
N GLU A 169 -7.16 -14.05 -16.59
CA GLU A 169 -5.86 -13.48 -16.15
C GLU A 169 -6.02 -12.22 -15.31
N TRP A 170 -7.19 -11.58 -15.38
CA TRP A 170 -7.48 -10.35 -14.66
C TRP A 170 -8.22 -10.63 -13.38
N LYS A 171 -7.81 -9.92 -12.33
CA LYS A 171 -8.50 -9.92 -11.05
C LYS A 171 -8.98 -8.53 -10.71
N ILE A 172 -10.19 -8.44 -10.21
CA ILE A 172 -10.78 -7.22 -9.69
C ILE A 172 -10.32 -7.06 -8.24
N ALA A 173 -9.63 -5.97 -7.94
CA ALA A 173 -9.20 -5.62 -6.59
C ALA A 173 -10.34 -4.93 -5.85
N VAL A 174 -10.77 -5.53 -4.74
CA VAL A 174 -11.79 -4.97 -3.86
C VAL A 174 -11.16 -4.54 -2.55
N HIS A 175 -11.31 -3.27 -2.23
CA HIS A 175 -10.80 -2.66 -1.01
C HIS A 175 -11.69 -3.01 0.18
N VAL A 176 -11.06 -3.46 1.26
CA VAL A 176 -11.77 -3.83 2.49
C VAL A 176 -11.59 -2.73 3.52
N GLN A 177 -12.68 -2.35 4.18
CA GLN A 177 -12.63 -1.52 5.38
C GLN A 177 -12.73 -2.41 6.64
N PRO A 178 -11.95 -2.12 7.70
CA PRO A 178 -12.07 -2.86 8.95
C PRO A 178 -13.50 -2.72 9.50
N ARG A 179 -14.08 -3.82 9.98
CA ARG A 179 -15.49 -3.84 10.47
C ARG A 179 -15.73 -2.96 11.70
N ASP A 180 -14.66 -2.57 12.41
CA ASP A 180 -14.75 -1.80 13.65
C ASP A 180 -14.67 -0.27 13.42
N LEU A 181 -14.60 0.17 12.17
CA LEU A 181 -14.70 1.58 11.78
C LEU A 181 -16.00 1.78 10.99
N TYR A 182 -17.14 1.78 11.68
CA TYR A 182 -18.37 2.33 11.10
C TYR A 182 -18.16 3.84 10.93
N ASP A 183 -17.83 4.27 9.71
CA ASP A 183 -17.97 5.66 9.29
C ASP A 183 -19.47 5.95 9.21
N MET A 184 -20.02 6.43 10.33
CA MET A 184 -21.36 7.02 10.40
C MET A 184 -21.28 8.34 9.63
N GLY A 185 -21.28 8.25 8.30
CA GLY A 185 -20.95 9.34 7.40
C GLY A 185 -21.50 10.66 7.89
N ASP A 186 -20.65 11.68 7.89
CA ASP A 186 -21.00 13.03 8.32
C ASP A 186 -22.34 13.42 7.67
N SER A 187 -23.38 13.54 8.49
CA SER A 187 -24.73 13.91 8.08
C SER A 187 -24.77 15.40 7.77
N ASN A 188 -24.04 15.78 6.72
CA ASN A 188 -24.21 17.02 5.98
C ASN A 188 -24.75 16.68 4.60
N ALA A 189 -25.84 15.89 4.57
CA ALA A 189 -26.81 16.00 3.49
C ALA A 189 -27.47 17.38 3.68
N SER A 190 -26.97 18.38 2.98
CA SER A 190 -27.70 19.62 2.80
C SER A 190 -28.97 19.28 2.02
N ASP A 191 -30.08 19.20 2.76
CA ASP A 191 -31.43 19.19 2.23
C ASP A 191 -31.61 20.34 1.24
N GLN A 192 -31.48 20.04 -0.06
CA GLN A 192 -32.11 20.87 -1.08
C GLN A 192 -33.55 20.39 -1.21
N VAL A 193 -34.39 20.89 -0.31
CA VAL A 193 -35.84 20.86 -0.48
C VAL A 193 -36.14 21.69 -1.73
N GLY A 194 -36.64 21.03 -2.78
CA GLY A 194 -37.20 21.70 -3.94
C GLY A 194 -38.49 22.41 -3.53
N GLU A 195 -38.51 23.73 -3.63
CA GLU A 195 -39.75 24.49 -3.58
C GLU A 195 -40.45 24.37 -4.95
N GLU A 196 -41.51 23.56 -4.97
CA GLU A 196 -42.55 23.61 -6.00
C GLU A 196 -43.22 24.99 -5.94
N SER A 197 -43.12 25.75 -7.03
CA SER A 197 -43.86 27.00 -7.20
C SER A 197 -45.22 26.71 -7.82
N ASP A 198 -46.28 26.77 -7.00
CA ASP A 198 -47.67 26.80 -7.45
C ASP A 198 -48.11 28.26 -7.71
N PRO A 199 -48.52 28.64 -8.94
CA PRO A 199 -48.98 29.99 -9.24
C PRO A 199 -50.45 30.16 -8.84
N GLY A 200 -50.67 30.62 -7.61
CA GLY A 200 -51.96 31.11 -7.14
C GLY A 200 -52.35 32.44 -7.78
N ILE A 201 -53.44 32.43 -8.53
CA ILE A 201 -54.13 33.57 -9.14
C ILE A 201 -54.62 34.55 -8.06
N SER A 202 -54.40 35.86 -8.26
CA SER A 202 -55.23 36.91 -7.63
C SER A 202 -55.50 38.07 -8.60
N VAL A 203 -56.78 38.40 -8.74
CA VAL A 203 -57.34 39.40 -9.66
C VAL A 203 -57.55 40.75 -8.95
N SER A 204 -57.40 41.84 -9.73
CA SER A 204 -58.03 43.17 -9.62
C SER A 204 -57.62 44.15 -8.52
N THR A 205 -57.17 45.34 -8.95
CA THR A 205 -58.05 46.51 -9.15
C THR A 205 -57.54 47.32 -10.34
#